data_AF-A0A2A4R3E2-F1
#
_entry.id   AF-A0A2A4R3E2-F1
#
_cell.length_a   1.000
_cell.length_b   1.000
_cell.length_c   1.000
_cell.angle_alpha   90.00
_cell.angle_beta   90.00
_cell.angle_gamma   90.00
#
_symmetry.space_group_name_H-M   'P 1'
#
loop_
_entity.id
_entity.type
_entity.pdbx_description
1 polymer ?
#
loop_
_entity_poly.entity_id
_entity_poly.type
_entity_poly.pdbx_seq_one_letter_code
_entity_poly.pdbx_strand_id
1 'polypeptide(L)'
;MALVITLSAASSNLVTYLQDYEAEFTPYNGNGWFSSSYLGQDQWTAGTDTEGVDNGQSSVIMDIEDYDYSPGMFSGDVNSLTLGHNLEYDPGSDVWVQDNELTIVNDSGYMPITSTFSEAIYTLSHGGLLDGGNFFGMQFAGLTDYFGEQGTVQIGNVGLNDTLLGFDGQDTFVFQDGSLFDTVDNYDITEDILDVSAWGATGLGDLVIGEFGGTTTIFSSDFSDSIEVLGVVGLTAANFEFA
;
A
#
# COMPACT_ATOMS: atom_id res chain seq x y z
N MET A 1 -2.55 -0.93 15.50
CA MET A 1 -3.05 -1.89 14.50
C MET A 1 -2.95 -1.12 13.22
N ALA A 2 -2.05 -1.53 12.34
CA ALA A 2 -1.68 -0.81 11.13
C ALA A 2 -1.84 -1.71 9.92
N LEU A 3 -1.96 -1.09 8.75
CA LEU A 3 -2.01 -1.80 7.49
C LEU A 3 -0.59 -2.16 7.04
N VAL A 4 -0.34 -3.42 6.77
CA VAL A 4 0.93 -3.89 6.22
C VAL A 4 0.86 -3.80 4.70
N ILE A 5 1.72 -2.97 4.12
CA ILE A 5 1.88 -2.78 2.68
C ILE A 5 3.14 -3.54 2.26
N THR A 6 2.94 -4.59 1.47
CA THR A 6 4.02 -5.38 0.88
C THR A 6 4.19 -5.00 -0.58
N LEU A 7 5.37 -4.50 -0.91
CA LEU A 7 5.74 -4.09 -2.26
C LEU A 7 6.18 -5.32 -3.09
N SER A 8 6.11 -5.16 -4.40
CA SER A 8 6.79 -6.02 -5.37
C SER A 8 7.89 -5.23 -6.10
N ALA A 9 8.56 -5.88 -7.05
CA ALA A 9 9.48 -5.17 -7.94
C ALA A 9 8.78 -4.07 -8.77
N ALA A 10 7.53 -4.28 -9.17
CA ALA A 10 6.76 -3.31 -9.95
C ALA A 10 6.37 -2.08 -9.12
N SER A 11 6.09 -2.26 -7.83
CA SER A 11 5.72 -1.19 -6.91
C SER A 11 6.90 -0.64 -6.08
N SER A 12 8.14 -1.03 -6.41
CA SER A 12 9.35 -0.66 -5.65
C SER A 12 9.50 0.86 -5.50
N ASN A 13 9.15 1.62 -6.54
CA ASN A 13 8.94 3.06 -6.41
C ASN A 13 7.45 3.34 -6.20
N LEU A 14 7.01 3.38 -4.95
CA LEU A 14 5.59 3.50 -4.60
C LEU A 14 4.97 4.81 -5.11
N VAL A 15 5.72 5.91 -5.09
CA VAL A 15 5.25 7.21 -5.58
C VAL A 15 4.88 7.15 -7.05
N THR A 16 5.77 6.63 -7.89
CA THR A 16 5.50 6.50 -9.34
C THR A 16 4.45 5.43 -9.60
N TYR A 17 4.50 4.31 -8.86
CA TYR A 17 3.52 3.23 -8.97
C TYR A 17 2.08 3.73 -8.77
N LEU A 18 1.81 4.47 -7.69
CA LEU A 18 0.47 4.98 -7.41
C LEU A 18 0.00 6.02 -8.45
N GLN A 19 0.91 6.84 -8.98
CA GLN A 19 0.60 7.79 -10.06
C GLN A 19 0.22 7.09 -11.37
N ASP A 20 0.98 6.07 -11.75
CA ASP A 20 0.71 5.29 -12.95
C ASP A 20 -0.58 4.47 -12.78
N TYR A 21 -0.81 3.90 -11.59
CA TYR A 21 -2.01 3.16 -11.24
C TYR A 21 -3.31 3.94 -11.50
N GLU A 22 -3.40 5.19 -11.02
CA GLU A 22 -4.59 6.02 -11.27
C GLU A 22 -4.78 6.32 -12.77
N ALA A 23 -3.68 6.59 -13.48
CA ALA A 23 -3.71 6.92 -14.91
C ALA A 23 -4.16 5.72 -15.76
N GLU A 24 -3.78 4.50 -15.36
CA GLU A 24 -3.99 3.25 -16.09
C GLU A 24 -5.28 2.52 -15.68
N PHE A 25 -5.96 2.95 -14.62
CA PHE A 25 -7.28 2.42 -14.23
C PHE A 25 -8.40 2.79 -15.24
N THR A 26 -8.19 3.82 -16.05
CA THR A 26 -9.11 4.23 -17.11
C THR A 26 -9.11 3.20 -18.26
N PRO A 27 -10.28 2.79 -18.82
CA PRO A 27 -11.58 3.46 -18.75
C PRO A 27 -12.53 2.91 -17.69
N TYR A 28 -12.06 2.07 -16.76
CA TYR A 28 -12.97 1.48 -15.77
C TYR A 28 -13.56 2.56 -14.86
N ASN A 29 -14.88 2.52 -14.70
CA ASN A 29 -15.61 3.39 -13.80
C ASN A 29 -16.96 2.72 -13.47
N GLY A 30 -17.05 2.11 -12.29
CA GLY A 30 -18.19 1.31 -11.89
C GLY A 30 -18.19 0.95 -10.40
N ASN A 31 -19.06 0.03 -10.01
CA ASN A 31 -19.20 -0.39 -8.59
C ASN A 31 -18.37 -1.63 -8.22
N GLY A 32 -17.56 -2.13 -9.16
CA GLY A 32 -16.93 -3.44 -9.06
C GLY A 32 -17.87 -4.60 -9.35
N TRP A 33 -17.34 -5.81 -9.21
CA TRP A 33 -18.05 -7.08 -9.30
C TRP A 33 -17.63 -7.99 -8.16
N PHE A 34 -18.49 -8.97 -7.88
CA PHE A 34 -18.18 -10.05 -6.96
C PHE A 34 -17.95 -11.35 -7.74
N SER A 35 -17.10 -12.25 -7.22
CA SER A 35 -16.99 -13.63 -7.71
C SER A 35 -18.35 -14.35 -7.65
N SER A 36 -18.54 -15.38 -8.47
CA SER A 36 -19.89 -15.90 -8.76
C SER A 36 -20.32 -17.08 -7.87
N SER A 37 -19.41 -17.74 -7.15
CA SER A 37 -19.71 -18.92 -6.33
C SER A 37 -19.70 -18.67 -4.82
N TYR A 38 -20.69 -19.30 -4.20
CA TYR A 38 -20.83 -19.50 -2.76
C TYR A 38 -19.96 -20.67 -2.24
N LEU A 39 -18.89 -21.05 -2.94
CA LEU A 39 -18.07 -22.23 -2.62
C LEU A 39 -16.85 -21.93 -1.72
N GLY A 40 -16.70 -20.68 -1.28
CA GLY A 40 -15.87 -20.32 -0.12
C GLY A 40 -14.73 -19.32 -0.37
N GLN A 41 -14.65 -18.69 -1.55
CA GLN A 41 -13.82 -17.49 -1.76
C GLN A 41 -14.69 -16.36 -2.30
N ASP A 42 -14.94 -15.37 -1.45
CA ASP A 42 -15.66 -14.17 -1.84
C ASP A 42 -14.61 -13.13 -2.24
N GLN A 43 -14.69 -12.65 -3.47
CA GLN A 43 -13.83 -11.56 -3.94
C GLN A 43 -14.71 -10.41 -4.39
N TRP A 44 -14.30 -9.20 -4.06
CA TRP A 44 -14.73 -8.01 -4.79
C TRP A 44 -13.60 -7.54 -5.68
N THR A 45 -13.92 -7.04 -6.87
CA THR A 45 -12.91 -6.52 -7.79
C THR A 45 -13.41 -5.29 -8.53
N ALA A 46 -12.50 -4.43 -8.94
CA ALA A 46 -12.74 -3.32 -9.87
C ALA A 46 -11.57 -3.22 -10.86
N GLY A 47 -11.89 -2.99 -12.15
CA GLY A 47 -10.92 -2.96 -13.24
C GLY A 47 -11.54 -3.42 -14.56
N THR A 48 -10.79 -3.41 -15.65
CA THR A 48 -11.29 -3.93 -16.93
C THR A 48 -10.83 -5.37 -17.11
N ASP A 49 -11.79 -6.29 -17.29
CA ASP A 49 -11.51 -7.69 -17.65
C ASP A 49 -10.71 -7.75 -18.96
N THR A 50 -9.61 -8.49 -18.94
CA THR A 50 -8.74 -8.74 -20.11
C THR A 50 -9.42 -9.61 -21.16
N GLU A 51 -10.44 -10.40 -20.79
CA GLU A 51 -11.05 -11.42 -21.64
C GLU A 51 -9.99 -12.36 -22.28
N GLY A 52 -8.88 -12.61 -21.55
CA GLY A 52 -7.77 -13.46 -21.97
C GLY A 52 -6.68 -12.76 -22.81
N VAL A 53 -6.67 -11.42 -22.86
CA VAL A 53 -5.60 -10.63 -23.49
C VAL A 53 -5.23 -9.43 -22.61
N ASP A 54 -4.00 -9.44 -22.07
CA ASP A 54 -3.45 -8.36 -21.26
C ASP A 54 -3.72 -6.99 -21.89
N ASN A 55 -4.32 -6.11 -21.09
CA ASN A 55 -4.72 -4.76 -21.50
C ASN A 55 -3.82 -3.67 -20.87
N GLY A 56 -2.94 -4.05 -19.94
CA GLY A 56 -2.06 -3.17 -19.18
C GLY A 56 -2.82 -2.18 -18.30
N GLN A 57 -4.07 -2.47 -17.95
CA GLN A 57 -4.91 -1.58 -17.15
C GLN A 57 -4.87 -1.99 -15.69
N SER A 58 -4.87 -1.00 -14.82
CA SER A 58 -4.87 -1.22 -13.38
C SER A 58 -6.21 -1.79 -12.90
N SER A 59 -6.12 -2.55 -11.81
CA SER A 59 -7.22 -3.21 -11.17
C SER A 59 -6.96 -3.40 -9.68
N VAL A 60 -8.01 -3.77 -8.97
CA VAL A 60 -7.96 -4.14 -7.57
C VAL A 60 -8.75 -5.43 -7.35
N ILE A 61 -8.21 -6.30 -6.51
CA ILE A 61 -8.91 -7.45 -5.95
C ILE A 61 -8.92 -7.31 -4.43
N MET A 62 -10.10 -7.47 -3.85
CA MET A 62 -10.31 -7.55 -2.41
C MET A 62 -10.76 -8.97 -2.07
N ASP A 63 -9.94 -9.68 -1.30
CA ASP A 63 -10.35 -10.96 -0.73
C ASP A 63 -11.16 -10.69 0.54
N ILE A 64 -12.37 -11.25 0.60
CA ILE A 64 -13.32 -11.06 1.70
C ILE A 64 -13.95 -12.41 2.09
N GLU A 65 -14.32 -12.54 3.35
CA GLU A 65 -15.09 -13.65 3.88
C GLU A 65 -16.47 -13.19 4.35
N ASP A 66 -17.48 -14.06 4.24
CA ASP A 66 -18.83 -13.84 4.75
C ASP A 66 -19.46 -12.51 4.30
N TYR A 67 -19.25 -12.18 3.03
CA TYR A 67 -19.69 -10.90 2.49
C TYR A 67 -21.23 -10.81 2.41
N ASP A 68 -21.77 -9.65 2.82
CA ASP A 68 -23.15 -9.24 2.55
C ASP A 68 -23.17 -7.82 1.98
N TYR A 69 -23.94 -7.63 0.90
CA TYR A 69 -24.15 -6.33 0.28
C TYR A 69 -25.59 -5.91 0.40
N SER A 70 -25.73 -4.77 1.06
CA SER A 70 -26.89 -3.93 0.88
C SER A 70 -26.46 -2.66 0.15
N PRO A 71 -27.32 -2.07 -0.71
CA PRO A 71 -26.98 -0.84 -1.41
C PRO A 71 -26.48 0.24 -0.44
N GLY A 72 -25.23 0.66 -0.62
CA GLY A 72 -24.58 1.68 0.22
C GLY A 72 -23.97 1.18 1.53
N MET A 73 -23.89 -0.13 1.77
CA MET A 73 -23.21 -0.70 2.92
C MET A 73 -22.44 -1.96 2.52
N PHE A 74 -21.14 -1.91 2.78
CA PHE A 74 -20.22 -3.02 2.59
C PHE A 74 -20.03 -3.73 3.94
N SER A 75 -20.15 -5.07 3.97
CA SER A 75 -19.93 -5.86 5.17
C SER A 75 -19.34 -7.22 4.86
N GLY A 76 -18.58 -7.76 5.82
CA GLY A 76 -17.87 -9.03 5.78
C GLY A 76 -16.50 -8.87 6.44
N ASP A 77 -15.67 -9.88 6.30
CA ASP A 77 -14.36 -9.98 6.92
C ASP A 77 -13.28 -9.84 5.84
N VAL A 78 -12.77 -8.62 5.64
CA VAL A 78 -11.79 -8.31 4.58
C VAL A 78 -10.41 -8.82 4.96
N ASN A 79 -9.87 -9.73 4.16
CA ASN A 79 -8.54 -10.28 4.36
C ASN A 79 -7.44 -9.38 3.77
N SER A 80 -7.67 -8.88 2.56
CA SER A 80 -6.65 -8.15 1.81
C SER A 80 -7.27 -7.18 0.79
N LEU A 81 -6.48 -6.19 0.39
CA LEU A 81 -6.61 -5.46 -0.86
C LEU A 81 -5.33 -5.66 -1.66
N THR A 82 -5.46 -6.01 -2.93
CA THR A 82 -4.31 -6.17 -3.83
C THR A 82 -4.50 -5.28 -5.05
N LEU A 83 -3.59 -4.34 -5.24
CA LEU A 83 -3.49 -3.50 -6.43
C LEU A 83 -2.56 -4.17 -7.44
N GLY A 84 -2.88 -4.00 -8.72
CA GLY A 84 -2.19 -4.66 -9.81
C GLY A 84 -2.79 -4.31 -11.16
N HIS A 85 -2.54 -5.16 -12.16
CA HIS A 85 -3.00 -4.95 -13.54
C HIS A 85 -3.51 -6.24 -14.19
N ASN A 86 -4.15 -6.10 -15.35
CA ASN A 86 -4.57 -7.23 -16.19
C ASN A 86 -5.59 -8.14 -15.48
N LEU A 87 -6.63 -7.54 -14.92
CA LEU A 87 -7.73 -8.28 -14.29
C LEU A 87 -8.34 -9.32 -15.25
N GLU A 88 -8.37 -10.58 -14.85
CA GLU A 88 -8.98 -11.66 -15.61
C GLU A 88 -9.85 -12.54 -14.70
N TYR A 89 -11.02 -12.92 -15.19
CA TYR A 89 -11.84 -13.93 -14.50
C TYR A 89 -11.39 -15.34 -14.92
N ASP A 90 -10.97 -16.16 -13.96
CA ASP A 90 -10.70 -17.59 -14.18
C ASP A 90 -11.97 -18.42 -13.92
N PRO A 91 -12.70 -18.87 -14.97
CA PRO A 91 -13.91 -19.67 -14.80
C PRO A 91 -13.63 -21.09 -14.29
N GLY A 92 -12.38 -21.56 -14.34
CA GLY A 92 -11.99 -22.88 -13.88
C GLY A 92 -11.92 -22.98 -12.36
N SER A 93 -11.60 -21.88 -11.69
CA SER A 93 -11.52 -21.76 -10.24
C SER A 93 -12.57 -20.81 -9.65
N ASP A 94 -13.29 -20.06 -10.50
CA ASP A 94 -14.26 -19.03 -10.13
C ASP A 94 -13.65 -17.93 -9.25
N VAL A 95 -12.49 -17.44 -9.64
CA VAL A 95 -11.80 -16.33 -8.99
C VAL A 95 -11.39 -15.29 -10.02
N TRP A 96 -11.19 -14.07 -9.54
CA TRP A 96 -10.47 -13.04 -10.28
C TRP A 96 -8.98 -13.19 -10.00
N VAL A 97 -8.18 -13.00 -11.05
CA VAL A 97 -6.73 -12.95 -10.99
C VAL A 97 -6.24 -11.68 -11.67
N GLN A 98 -5.05 -11.24 -11.29
CA GLN A 98 -4.37 -10.09 -11.89
C GLN A 98 -2.86 -10.27 -11.68
N ASP A 99 -2.05 -9.44 -12.32
CA ASP A 99 -0.64 -9.26 -11.96
C ASP A 99 -0.59 -8.51 -10.62
N ASN A 100 -0.33 -9.22 -9.53
CA ASN A 100 -0.30 -8.64 -8.18
C ASN A 100 0.98 -7.86 -7.94
N GLU A 101 0.85 -6.59 -7.58
CA GLU A 101 2.00 -5.69 -7.50
C GLU A 101 2.12 -4.96 -6.16
N LEU A 102 1.00 -4.69 -5.47
CA LEU A 102 0.99 -4.10 -4.13
C LEU A 102 -0.09 -4.79 -3.29
N THR A 103 0.33 -5.47 -2.22
CA THR A 103 -0.59 -6.18 -1.32
C THR A 103 -0.73 -5.43 0.00
N ILE A 104 -1.96 -5.18 0.41
CA ILE A 104 -2.32 -4.52 1.66
C ILE A 104 -3.10 -5.51 2.51
N VAL A 105 -2.63 -5.76 3.72
CA VAL A 105 -3.34 -6.55 4.73
C VAL A 105 -3.36 -5.80 6.06
N ASN A 106 -4.13 -6.27 7.02
CA ASN A 106 -4.00 -5.78 8.39
C ASN A 106 -2.90 -6.54 9.13
N ASP A 107 -2.16 -5.89 10.03
CA ASP A 107 -1.11 -6.52 10.84
C ASP A 107 -1.62 -7.69 11.71
N SER A 108 -2.92 -7.71 11.99
CA SER A 108 -3.57 -8.69 12.82
C SER A 108 -5.05 -8.91 12.46
N GLY A 109 -5.34 -10.01 11.78
CA GLY A 109 -6.71 -10.40 11.41
C GLY A 109 -7.25 -9.63 10.22
N TYR A 110 -8.57 -9.38 10.20
CA TYR A 110 -9.24 -8.70 9.09
C TYR A 110 -9.04 -7.19 9.10
N MET A 111 -9.13 -6.55 7.93
CA MET A 111 -9.04 -5.11 7.77
C MET A 111 -10.25 -4.41 8.41
N PRO A 112 -10.05 -3.29 9.15
CA PRO A 112 -11.16 -2.52 9.72
C PRO A 112 -12.08 -1.91 8.66
N ILE A 113 -13.34 -2.32 8.65
CA ILE A 113 -14.37 -1.69 7.82
C ILE A 113 -14.91 -0.44 8.53
N THR A 114 -14.33 0.71 8.19
CA THR A 114 -14.76 2.02 8.64
C THR A 114 -15.59 2.73 7.57
N SER A 115 -16.11 3.93 7.88
CA SER A 115 -16.70 4.80 6.85
C SER A 115 -15.68 5.17 5.78
N THR A 116 -14.45 5.48 6.20
CA THR A 116 -13.33 5.84 5.32
C THR A 116 -12.97 4.68 4.40
N PHE A 117 -12.92 3.45 4.91
CA PHE A 117 -12.77 2.25 4.07
C PHE A 117 -13.88 2.14 3.02
N SER A 118 -15.14 2.28 3.43
CA SER A 118 -16.29 2.14 2.52
C SER A 118 -16.29 3.21 1.42
N GLU A 119 -15.88 4.44 1.76
CA GLU A 119 -15.70 5.52 0.80
C GLU A 119 -14.51 5.25 -0.14
N ALA A 120 -13.37 4.80 0.40
CA ALA A 120 -12.18 4.46 -0.38
C ALA A 120 -12.45 3.37 -1.42
N ILE A 121 -13.16 2.29 -1.06
CA ILE A 121 -13.55 1.25 -2.01
C ILE A 121 -14.44 1.82 -3.12
N TYR A 122 -15.35 2.75 -2.77
CA TYR A 122 -16.18 3.42 -3.76
C TYR A 122 -15.36 4.32 -4.68
N THR A 123 -14.45 5.16 -4.17
CA THR A 123 -13.65 6.05 -5.02
C THR A 123 -12.69 5.28 -5.91
N LEU A 124 -12.09 4.22 -5.38
CA LEU A 124 -11.19 3.32 -6.10
C LEU A 124 -11.90 2.68 -7.30
N SER A 125 -13.14 2.21 -7.13
CA SER A 125 -13.89 1.62 -8.25
C SER A 125 -14.38 2.65 -9.28
N HIS A 126 -14.39 3.94 -8.93
CA HIS A 126 -14.85 5.04 -9.78
C HIS A 126 -13.69 5.81 -10.43
N GLY A 127 -12.86 5.07 -11.17
CA GLY A 127 -11.73 5.63 -11.92
C GLY A 127 -10.38 5.51 -11.22
N GLY A 128 -10.26 4.62 -10.23
CA GLY A 128 -8.97 4.31 -9.60
C GLY A 128 -8.52 5.37 -8.59
N LEU A 129 -9.42 6.26 -8.14
CA LEU A 129 -9.04 7.45 -7.37
C LEU A 129 -8.53 7.09 -5.98
N LEU A 130 -7.23 7.22 -5.76
CA LEU A 130 -6.53 6.89 -4.53
C LEU A 130 -6.68 7.99 -3.47
N ASP A 131 -6.74 9.26 -3.88
CA ASP A 131 -6.92 10.43 -3.00
C ASP A 131 -8.39 10.84 -2.81
N GLY A 132 -9.31 9.96 -3.21
CA GLY A 132 -10.74 10.19 -3.10
C GLY A 132 -11.30 11.11 -4.19
N GLY A 133 -12.51 11.64 -3.97
CA GLY A 133 -13.16 12.44 -5.02
C GLY A 133 -14.48 13.08 -4.63
N ASN A 134 -15.03 13.89 -5.54
CA ASN A 134 -16.33 14.52 -5.35
C ASN A 134 -17.43 13.75 -6.08
N PHE A 135 -18.36 13.19 -5.32
CA PHE A 135 -19.49 12.42 -5.84
C PHE A 135 -20.79 13.01 -5.31
N PHE A 136 -21.73 13.29 -6.21
CA PHE A 136 -23.04 13.86 -5.86
C PHE A 136 -22.97 15.18 -5.06
N GLY A 137 -21.89 15.95 -5.21
CA GLY A 137 -21.65 17.19 -4.48
C GLY A 137 -21.09 17.00 -3.07
N MET A 138 -20.64 15.80 -2.72
CA MET A 138 -20.02 15.46 -1.44
C MET A 138 -18.59 14.94 -1.69
N GLN A 139 -17.68 15.23 -0.75
CA GLN A 139 -16.33 14.65 -0.78
C GLN A 139 -16.38 13.25 -0.19
N PHE A 140 -15.73 12.30 -0.85
CA PHE A 140 -15.52 10.93 -0.38
C PHE A 140 -14.03 10.74 -0.15
N ALA A 141 -13.69 10.05 0.93
CA ALA A 141 -12.33 9.65 1.24
C ALA A 141 -11.77 8.65 0.23
N GLY A 142 -10.46 8.69 0.02
CA GLY A 142 -9.69 7.78 -0.80
C GLY A 142 -8.99 6.67 -0.01
N LEU A 143 -8.25 5.83 -0.73
CA LEU A 143 -7.41 4.80 -0.13
C LEU A 143 -6.26 5.40 0.69
N THR A 144 -5.70 6.54 0.28
CA THR A 144 -4.65 7.26 1.04
C THR A 144 -5.19 7.84 2.35
N ASP A 145 -6.44 8.32 2.38
CA ASP A 145 -7.12 8.71 3.62
C ASP A 145 -7.33 7.51 4.56
N TYR A 146 -7.68 6.35 4.01
CA TYR A 146 -7.84 5.13 4.80
C TYR A 146 -6.50 4.63 5.37
N PHE A 147 -5.41 4.73 4.59
CA PHE A 147 -4.06 4.46 5.09
C PHE A 147 -3.75 5.34 6.28
N GLY A 148 -4.05 6.65 6.21
CA GLY A 148 -3.76 7.53 7.33
C GLY A 148 -4.69 7.38 8.53
N GLU A 149 -5.91 6.88 8.33
CA GLU A 149 -6.80 6.52 9.44
C GLU A 149 -6.25 5.33 10.26
N GLN A 150 -5.61 4.36 9.60
CA GLN A 150 -5.12 3.13 10.23
C GLN A 150 -3.63 3.17 10.59
N GLY A 151 -2.84 4.02 9.92
CA GLY A 151 -1.38 3.95 9.89
C GLY A 151 -0.88 2.79 9.02
N THR A 152 0.38 2.87 8.57
CA THR A 152 0.97 1.84 7.69
C THR A 152 2.26 1.24 8.22
N VAL A 153 2.54 0.01 7.79
CA VAL A 153 3.84 -0.66 7.88
C VAL A 153 4.24 -1.02 6.46
N GLN A 154 5.21 -0.30 5.89
CA GLN A 154 5.68 -0.50 4.53
C GLN A 154 6.96 -1.33 4.55
N ILE A 155 6.93 -2.49 3.89
CA ILE A 155 8.06 -3.41 3.87
C ILE A 155 8.79 -3.30 2.54
N GLY A 156 10.02 -2.80 2.58
CA GLY A 156 10.92 -2.75 1.42
C GLY A 156 11.31 -4.14 0.91
N ASN A 157 11.75 -4.19 -0.35
CA ASN A 157 12.20 -5.37 -1.07
C ASN A 157 13.70 -5.62 -0.84
N VAL A 158 14.07 -6.87 -0.56
CA VAL A 158 15.49 -7.27 -0.59
C VAL A 158 16.08 -7.12 -2.00
N GLY A 159 17.24 -6.46 -2.10
CA GLY A 159 18.03 -6.39 -3.32
C GLY A 159 17.50 -5.41 -4.37
N LEU A 160 16.55 -4.56 -4.02
CA LEU A 160 16.07 -3.45 -4.85
C LEU A 160 16.31 -2.11 -4.14
N ASN A 161 16.19 -1.02 -4.90
CA ASN A 161 16.10 0.32 -4.36
C ASN A 161 14.63 0.69 -4.32
N ASP A 162 14.07 0.83 -3.13
CA ASP A 162 12.66 1.21 -2.97
C ASP A 162 12.50 2.71 -2.70
N THR A 163 11.39 3.27 -3.17
CA THR A 163 10.87 4.57 -2.73
C THR A 163 9.59 4.30 -1.96
N LEU A 164 9.67 4.40 -0.63
CA LEU A 164 8.53 4.31 0.28
C LEU A 164 7.91 5.70 0.49
N LEU A 165 6.64 5.75 0.87
CA LEU A 165 5.86 7.00 0.92
C LEU A 165 5.09 7.12 2.22
N GLY A 166 5.32 8.17 3.01
CA GLY A 166 4.48 8.51 4.16
C GLY A 166 3.09 8.96 3.75
N PHE A 167 2.09 8.47 4.47
CA PHE A 167 0.70 8.90 4.45
C PHE A 167 0.43 9.76 5.70
N ASP A 168 -0.82 10.18 5.90
CA ASP A 168 -1.19 10.80 7.18
C ASP A 168 -1.09 9.76 8.32
N GLY A 169 -1.01 10.20 9.58
CA GLY A 169 -0.95 9.28 10.72
C GLY A 169 0.42 8.62 10.90
N GLN A 170 0.47 7.52 11.66
CA GLN A 170 1.73 6.84 11.98
C GLN A 170 2.11 5.82 10.90
N ASP A 171 3.28 6.03 10.29
CA ASP A 171 3.87 5.06 9.38
C ASP A 171 5.16 4.43 9.92
N THR A 172 5.38 3.16 9.57
CA THR A 172 6.63 2.44 9.84
C THR A 172 7.23 1.95 8.54
N PHE A 173 8.46 2.37 8.25
CA PHE A 173 9.21 1.98 7.07
C PHE A 173 10.21 0.90 7.46
N VAL A 174 10.01 -0.33 6.98
CA VAL A 174 10.81 -1.50 7.35
C VAL A 174 11.86 -1.78 6.30
N PHE A 175 13.12 -1.67 6.70
CA PHE A 175 14.29 -1.93 5.85
C PHE A 175 14.86 -3.29 6.19
N GLN A 176 15.00 -4.15 5.18
CA GLN A 176 15.45 -5.52 5.37
C GLN A 176 16.99 -5.60 5.26
N ASP A 177 17.57 -6.69 5.76
CA ASP A 177 18.99 -6.99 5.53
C ASP A 177 19.20 -7.29 4.03
N GLY A 178 20.06 -6.50 3.37
CA GLY A 178 20.27 -6.56 1.92
C GLY A 178 19.30 -5.70 1.12
N SER A 179 18.58 -4.77 1.77
CA SER A 179 18.04 -3.58 1.13
C SER A 179 19.18 -2.81 0.45
N LEU A 180 18.94 -2.16 -0.68
CA LEU A 180 20.02 -1.42 -1.36
C LEU A 180 20.01 0.05 -0.93
N PHE A 181 19.64 0.95 -1.84
CA PHE A 181 19.63 2.39 -1.62
C PHE A 181 18.17 2.86 -1.65
N ASP A 182 17.53 2.84 -0.49
CA ASP A 182 16.12 3.13 -0.34
C ASP A 182 15.89 4.62 -0.07
N THR A 183 14.69 5.08 -0.41
CA THR A 183 14.24 6.46 -0.20
C THR A 183 12.92 6.45 0.55
N VAL A 184 12.75 7.37 1.48
CA VAL A 184 11.47 7.67 2.12
C VAL A 184 11.06 9.09 1.75
N ASP A 185 9.91 9.22 1.09
CA ASP A 185 9.26 10.49 0.81
C ASP A 185 8.13 10.75 1.80
N ASN A 186 7.84 12.03 2.07
CA ASN A 186 6.77 12.47 2.97
C ASN A 186 6.82 11.93 4.42
N TYR A 187 8.01 11.74 5.00
CA TYR A 187 8.18 11.27 6.39
C TYR A 187 7.80 12.35 7.43
N ASP A 188 6.93 12.00 8.38
CA ASP A 188 6.59 12.82 9.55
C ASP A 188 7.51 12.50 10.74
N ILE A 189 8.43 13.42 11.03
CA ILE A 189 9.39 13.29 12.14
C ILE A 189 8.76 13.11 13.53
N THR A 190 7.49 13.45 13.69
CA THR A 190 6.79 13.38 14.98
C THR A 190 6.02 12.08 15.20
N GLU A 191 5.69 11.34 14.14
CA GLU A 191 4.84 10.15 14.20
C GLU A 191 5.49 8.90 13.61
N ASP A 192 6.32 9.06 12.57
CA ASP A 192 6.84 7.94 11.79
C ASP A 192 8.08 7.27 12.38
N ILE A 193 8.29 6.02 11.97
CA ILE A 193 9.38 5.16 12.43
C ILE A 193 10.15 4.57 11.25
N LEU A 194 11.48 4.59 11.34
CA LEU A 194 12.38 3.84 10.48
C LEU A 194 12.79 2.56 11.20
N ASP A 195 12.30 1.41 10.75
CA ASP A 195 12.70 0.12 11.31
C ASP A 195 13.95 -0.40 10.59
N VAL A 196 15.08 -0.30 11.31
CA VAL A 196 16.41 -0.76 10.88
C VAL A 196 16.86 -1.98 11.69
N SER A 197 15.94 -2.65 12.39
CA SER A 197 16.25 -3.80 13.24
C SER A 197 16.90 -4.95 12.46
N ALA A 198 16.53 -5.13 11.19
CA ALA A 198 17.11 -6.16 10.33
C ALA A 198 18.60 -5.94 10.03
N TRP A 199 19.09 -4.70 10.10
CA TRP A 199 20.52 -4.39 9.92
C TRP A 199 21.38 -4.77 11.14
N GLY A 200 20.75 -5.23 12.22
CA GLY A 200 21.43 -5.57 13.48
C GLY A 200 21.89 -4.36 14.29
N ALA A 201 21.41 -3.16 13.95
CA ALA A 201 21.68 -1.94 14.71
C ALA A 201 20.96 -1.99 16.06
N THR A 202 21.68 -1.76 17.15
CA THR A 202 21.15 -1.74 18.53
C THR A 202 20.95 -0.32 19.07
N GLY A 203 21.30 0.68 18.27
CA GLY A 203 21.09 2.10 18.55
C GLY A 203 21.80 2.97 17.52
N LEU A 204 21.65 4.29 17.65
CA LEU A 204 22.24 5.28 16.73
C LEU A 204 23.77 5.18 16.58
N GLY A 205 24.47 4.62 17.56
CA GLY A 205 25.93 4.43 17.51
C GLY A 205 26.38 3.40 16.47
N ASP A 206 25.46 2.53 16.03
CA ASP A 206 25.70 1.52 15.01
C ASP A 206 25.37 2.03 13.59
N LEU A 207 24.87 3.27 13.47
CA LEU A 207 24.50 3.90 12.21
C LEU A 207 25.45 5.04 11.86
N VAL A 208 25.60 5.29 10.55
CA VAL A 208 26.26 6.51 10.06
C VAL A 208 25.22 7.43 9.47
N ILE A 209 24.97 8.56 10.15
CA ILE A 209 23.92 9.51 9.78
C ILE A 209 24.56 10.82 9.32
N GLY A 210 24.16 11.29 8.15
CA GLY A 210 24.58 12.56 7.58
C GLY A 210 23.39 13.39 7.11
N GLU A 211 23.47 14.71 7.27
CA GLU A 211 22.44 15.64 6.81
C GLU A 211 23.00 16.55 5.73
N PHE A 212 22.32 16.64 4.60
CA PHE A 212 22.69 17.54 3.51
C PHE A 212 21.46 18.10 2.81
N GLY A 213 21.40 19.42 2.65
CA GLY A 213 20.35 20.07 1.86
C GLY A 213 18.93 19.90 2.40
N GLY A 214 18.78 19.53 3.68
CA GLY A 214 17.47 19.23 4.28
C GLY A 214 17.05 17.77 4.17
N THR A 215 17.87 16.89 3.60
CA THR A 215 17.68 15.44 3.56
C THR A 215 18.61 14.78 4.58
N THR A 216 18.14 13.72 5.24
CA THR A 216 18.95 12.86 6.09
C THR A 216 19.28 11.57 5.35
N THR A 217 20.57 11.22 5.30
CA THR A 217 21.03 9.93 4.78
C THR A 217 21.54 9.08 5.94
N ILE A 218 21.09 7.83 6.00
CA ILE A 218 21.45 6.85 7.03
C ILE A 218 22.10 5.67 6.32
N PHE A 219 23.24 5.20 6.84
CA PHE A 219 23.91 3.99 6.37
C PHE A 219 23.98 2.95 7.48
N SER A 220 23.88 1.68 7.08
CA SER A 220 24.31 0.55 7.91
C SER A 220 25.80 0.67 8.28
N SER A 221 26.23 0.00 9.34
CA SER A 221 27.62 0.08 9.83
C SER A 221 28.69 -0.38 8.82
N ASP A 222 28.30 -1.25 7.90
CA ASP A 222 29.11 -1.81 6.83
C ASP A 222 28.88 -1.14 5.47
N PHE A 223 27.97 -0.16 5.40
CA PHE A 223 27.62 0.63 4.21
C PHE A 223 27.10 -0.22 3.04
N SER A 224 26.52 -1.39 3.30
CA SER A 224 25.81 -2.17 2.29
C SER A 224 24.42 -1.61 1.99
N ASP A 225 23.78 -1.02 3.00
CA ASP A 225 22.41 -0.54 2.95
C ASP A 225 22.38 0.95 3.28
N SER A 226 21.47 1.71 2.65
CA SER A 226 21.27 3.11 2.99
C SER A 226 19.84 3.58 2.77
N ILE A 227 19.44 4.59 3.55
CA ILE A 227 18.14 5.24 3.46
C ILE A 227 18.37 6.74 3.25
N GLU A 228 17.70 7.33 2.26
CA GLU A 228 17.52 8.78 2.15
C GLU A 228 16.11 9.17 2.61
N VAL A 229 16.01 10.01 3.65
CA VAL A 229 14.74 10.57 4.13
C VAL A 229 14.62 12.00 3.65
N LEU A 230 13.74 12.22 2.66
CA LEU A 230 13.64 13.48 1.93
C LEU A 230 13.03 14.57 2.82
N GLY A 231 13.67 15.75 2.84
CA GLY A 231 13.13 16.93 3.54
C GLY A 231 13.14 16.86 5.06
N VAL A 232 13.76 15.83 5.65
CA VAL A 232 13.83 15.61 7.10
C VAL A 232 15.25 15.78 7.62
N VAL A 233 15.38 16.43 8.77
CA VAL A 233 16.62 16.59 9.55
C VAL A 233 16.32 16.41 11.03
N GLY A 234 17.33 16.07 11.83
CA GLY A 234 17.21 16.00 13.28
C GLY A 234 16.58 14.71 13.80
N LEU A 235 16.69 13.60 13.06
CA LEU A 235 16.27 12.28 13.52
C LEU A 235 16.96 11.93 14.84
N THR A 236 16.18 11.35 15.76
CA THR A 236 16.65 10.91 17.07
C THR A 236 16.37 9.42 17.26
N ALA A 237 16.85 8.83 18.36
CA ALA A 237 16.59 7.42 18.65
C ALA A 237 15.09 7.08 18.78
N ALA A 238 14.20 8.07 18.95
CA ALA A 238 12.76 7.87 18.97
C ALA A 238 12.15 7.65 17.57
N ASN A 239 12.89 7.97 16.51
CA ASN A 239 12.48 7.82 15.11
C ASN A 239 12.88 6.45 14.52
N PHE A 240 13.46 5.56 15.33
CA PHE A 240 13.98 4.28 14.86
C PHE A 240 13.45 3.12 15.71
N GLU A 241 13.19 2.01 15.06
CA GLU A 241 13.14 0.69 15.69
C GLU A 241 14.50 0.00 15.50
N PHE A 242 15.04 -0.58 16.58
CA PHE A 242 16.35 -1.23 16.63
C PHE A 242 16.20 -2.72 17.01
N ALA A 243 17.25 -3.51 16.78
CA ALA A 243 17.29 -4.96 17.10
C ALA A 243 17.32 -5.29 18.61
#